data_AF-S4NXI5-F1
#
_entry.id   AF-S4NXI5-F1
#
_cell.length_a   1.000
_cell.length_b   1.000
_cell.length_c   1.000
_cell.angle_alpha   90.00
_cell.angle_beta   90.00
_cell.angle_gamma   90.00
#
_symmetry.space_group_name_H-M   'P 1'
#
loop_
_entity.id
_entity.type
_entity.pdbx_description
1 polymer ?
#
loop_
_entity_poly.entity_id
_entity_poly.type
_entity_poly.pdbx_seq_one_letter_code
_entity_poly.pdbx_strand_id
1 'polypeptide(L)'
;MFTALRFILAIATGGTMVTSFVLTMELIGTRYRDTVGIIYQIPFNIGHLTLPLFGYYLRDWNMLQLAISLPSILFLSYYYLLPESPRWLLTAGRIDDA
;
A
#
# COMPACT_ATOMS: atom_id res chain seq x y z
N MET A 1 16.54 18.37 -5.93
CA MET A 1 16.65 17.09 -5.17
C MET A 1 15.33 16.70 -4.51
N PHE A 2 14.79 17.49 -3.57
CA PHE A 2 13.52 17.19 -2.89
C PHE A 2 12.33 16.91 -3.83
N THR A 3 12.09 17.76 -4.83
CA THR A 3 10.98 17.60 -5.79
C THR A 3 11.10 16.32 -6.62
N ALA A 4 12.31 15.95 -7.05
CA ALA A 4 12.54 14.72 -7.82
C ALA A 4 12.25 13.47 -6.96
N LEU A 5 12.69 13.46 -5.70
CA LEU A 5 12.39 12.36 -4.77
C LEU A 5 10.89 12.27 -4.48
N ARG A 6 10.20 13.40 -4.30
CA ARG A 6 8.74 13.44 -4.13
C ARG A 6 7.99 12.94 -5.36
N PHE A 7 8.51 13.22 -6.57
CA PHE A 7 7.95 12.71 -7.81
C PHE A 7 8.08 11.18 -7.92
N ILE A 8 9.26 10.63 -7.64
CA ILE A 8 9.48 9.18 -7.61
C ILE A 8 8.59 8.52 -6.56
N LEU A 9 8.49 9.13 -5.36
CA LEU A 9 7.61 8.65 -4.30
C LEU A 9 6.14 8.64 -4.73
N ALA A 10 5.68 9.66 -5.46
CA ALA A 10 4.31 9.72 -5.96
C ALA A 10 4.02 8.61 -6.99
N ILE A 11 4.96 8.33 -7.89
CA ILE A 11 4.86 7.21 -8.84
C ILE A 11 4.77 5.88 -8.10
N ALA A 12 5.68 5.65 -7.15
CA ALA A 12 5.69 4.42 -6.35
C ALA A 12 4.38 4.25 -5.58
N THR A 13 3.91 5.30 -4.91
CA THR A 13 2.67 5.28 -4.13
C THR A 13 1.45 4.97 -5.02
N GLY A 14 1.35 5.59 -6.19
CA GLY A 14 0.27 5.33 -7.14
C GLY A 14 0.29 3.90 -7.67
N GLY A 15 1.47 3.38 -8.02
CA GLY A 15 1.65 2.00 -8.47
C GLY A 15 1.25 0.99 -7.39
N THR A 16 1.75 1.16 -6.17
CA THR A 16 1.42 0.30 -5.02
C THR A 16 -0.08 0.32 -4.72
N MET A 17 -0.73 1.49 -4.75
CA MET A 17 -2.15 1.60 -4.46
C MET A 17 -3.01 0.78 -5.44
N VAL A 18 -2.65 0.77 -6.73
CA VAL A 18 -3.37 -0.01 -7.75
C VAL A 18 -3.07 -1.50 -7.63
N THR A 19 -1.80 -1.89 -7.51
CA THR A 19 -1.41 -3.31 -7.46
C THR A 19 -1.91 -3.99 -6.19
N SER A 20 -1.83 -3.34 -5.03
CA SER A 20 -2.36 -3.88 -3.77
C SER A 20 -3.88 -4.09 -3.81
N PHE A 21 -4.62 -3.17 -4.45
CA PHE A 21 -6.07 -3.32 -4.62
C PHE A 21 -6.41 -4.49 -5.53
N VAL A 22 -5.73 -4.61 -6.68
CA VAL A 22 -5.96 -5.71 -7.63
C VAL A 22 -5.64 -7.06 -6.98
N LEU A 23 -4.47 -7.19 -6.33
CA LEU A 23 -4.06 -8.43 -5.66
C LEU A 23 -5.09 -8.85 -4.59
N THR A 24 -5.57 -7.88 -3.79
CA THR A 24 -6.62 -8.13 -2.81
C THR A 24 -7.88 -8.65 -3.49
N MET A 25 -8.34 -8.00 -4.57
CA MET A 25 -9.54 -8.39 -5.32
C MET A 25 -9.45 -9.75 -6.01
N GLU A 26 -8.23 -10.19 -6.34
CA GLU A 26 -7.97 -11.50 -6.93
C GLU A 26 -7.98 -12.61 -5.89
N LEU A 27 -7.49 -12.33 -4.68
CA LEU A 27 -7.48 -13.27 -3.56
C LEU A 27 -8.87 -13.49 -2.96
N ILE A 28 -9.76 -12.48 -2.96
CA ILE A 28 -11.12 -12.65 -2.44
C ILE A 28 -12.10 -13.11 -3.52
N GLY A 29 -12.93 -14.10 -3.17
CA GLY A 29 -14.03 -14.56 -4.01
C GLY A 29 -15.06 -13.46 -4.32
N THR A 30 -15.79 -13.63 -5.43
CA THR A 30 -16.75 -12.66 -5.99
C THR A 30 -17.81 -12.18 -4.99
N ARG A 31 -18.17 -13.00 -4.00
CA ARG A 31 -19.19 -12.71 -3.00
C ARG A 31 -18.84 -11.56 -2.04
N TYR A 32 -17.56 -11.32 -1.76
CA TYR A 32 -17.12 -10.35 -0.74
C TYR A 32 -16.41 -9.12 -1.32
N ARG A 33 -16.32 -9.01 -2.65
CA ARG A 33 -15.56 -7.94 -3.31
C ARG A 33 -16.04 -6.54 -2.92
N ASP A 34 -17.34 -6.32 -2.86
CA ASP A 34 -17.89 -5.00 -2.54
C ASP A 34 -17.55 -4.60 -1.09
N THR A 35 -17.73 -5.51 -0.14
CA THR A 35 -17.43 -5.26 1.28
C THR A 35 -15.93 -5.05 1.50
N VAL A 36 -15.08 -5.89 0.91
CA VAL A 36 -13.62 -5.76 1.05
C VAL A 36 -13.10 -4.51 0.34
N GLY A 37 -13.69 -4.13 -0.79
CA GLY A 37 -13.37 -2.89 -1.48
C GLY A 37 -13.62 -1.64 -0.62
N ILE A 38 -14.68 -1.65 0.20
CA ILE A 38 -14.94 -0.59 1.17
C ILE A 38 -13.93 -0.65 2.33
N ILE A 39 -13.65 -1.85 2.87
CA ILE A 39 -12.69 -2.03 3.97
C ILE A 39 -11.28 -1.58 3.55
N TYR A 40 -10.91 -1.75 2.28
CA TYR A 40 -9.63 -1.29 1.74
C TYR A 40 -9.40 0.22 1.90
N GLN A 41 -10.47 1.03 1.98
CA GLN A 41 -10.37 2.48 2.18
C GLN A 41 -10.12 2.87 3.65
N ILE A 42 -10.39 1.99 4.62
CA ILE A 42 -10.27 2.32 6.04
C ILE A 42 -8.83 2.68 6.43
N PRO A 43 -7.79 1.90 6.07
CA PRO A 43 -6.40 2.25 6.36
C PRO A 43 -5.98 3.61 5.78
N PHE A 44 -6.45 3.94 4.58
CA PHE A 44 -6.16 5.22 3.93
C PHE A 44 -6.71 6.40 4.74
N ASN A 45 -7.93 6.28 5.23
CA ASN A 45 -8.56 7.30 6.07
C ASN A 45 -7.85 7.43 7.42
N ILE A 46 -7.46 6.32 8.06
CA ILE A 46 -6.69 6.34 9.31
C ILE A 46 -5.36 7.07 9.09
N GLY A 47 -4.64 6.78 8.01
CA GLY A 47 -3.41 7.49 7.66
C GLY A 47 -3.65 9.00 7.56
N HIS A 48 -4.69 9.43 6.84
CA HIS A 48 -5.03 10.85 6.71
C HIS A 48 -5.39 11.51 8.04
N LEU A 49 -6.12 10.83 8.91
CA LEU A 49 -6.48 11.34 10.23
C LEU A 49 -5.28 11.47 11.17
N THR A 50 -4.25 10.64 11.00
CA THR A 50 -3.01 10.73 11.80
C THR A 50 -2.07 11.85 11.33
N LEU A 51 -2.14 12.28 10.06
CA LEU A 51 -1.31 13.38 9.53
C LEU A 51 -1.38 14.68 10.36
N PRO A 52 -2.55 15.24 10.71
CA PRO A 52 -2.62 16.45 11.53
C PRO A 52 -2.10 16.21 12.96
N LEU A 53 -2.22 14.99 13.50
CA LEU A 53 -1.67 14.64 14.80
C LEU A 53 -0.13 14.75 14.77
N PHE A 54 0.51 14.13 13.78
CA PHE A 54 1.96 14.26 13.58
C PHE A 54 2.37 15.71 13.29
N GLY A 55 1.58 16.46 12.50
CA GLY A 55 1.81 17.88 12.23
C GLY A 55 1.72 18.78 13.46
N TYR A 56 0.92 18.39 14.46
CA TYR A 56 0.83 19.13 15.72
C TYR A 56 2.07 18.92 16.59
N TYR A 57 2.53 17.66 16.74
CA TYR A 57 3.69 17.33 17.58
C TYR A 57 5.04 17.60 16.91
N LEU A 58 5.15 17.39 15.60
CA LEU A 58 6.38 17.56 14.82
C LEU A 58 6.22 18.78 13.90
N ARG A 59 6.62 19.94 14.43
CA ARG A 59 6.56 21.23 13.71
C ARG A 59 7.61 21.32 12.59
N ASP A 60 8.71 20.58 12.74
CA ASP A 60 9.78 20.52 11.74
C ASP A 60 9.41 19.61 10.58
N TRP A 61 9.38 20.18 9.36
CA TRP A 61 8.96 19.46 8.15
C TRP A 61 9.84 18.23 7.84
N ASN A 62 11.13 18.27 8.18
CA ASN A 62 12.04 17.13 8.01
C ASN A 62 11.69 15.97 8.95
N MET A 63 11.45 16.25 10.23
CA MET A 63 11.05 15.24 11.21
C MET A 63 9.69 14.65 10.87
N LEU A 64 8.75 15.48 10.38
CA LEU A 64 7.45 15.04 9.91
C LEU A 64 7.56 14.08 8.71
N GLN A 65 8.40 14.40 7.71
CA GLN A 65 8.65 13.50 6.58
C GLN A 65 9.24 12.16 7.03
N LEU A 66 10.17 12.16 7.99
CA LEU A 66 10.76 10.94 8.55
C LEU A 66 9.72 10.12 9.33
N ALA A 67 8.93 10.75 10.19
CA ALA A 67 7.92 10.08 11.01
C ALA A 67 6.84 9.40 10.16
N ILE A 68 6.41 10.02 9.05
CA ILE A 68 5.43 9.43 8.13
C ILE A 68 6.05 8.30 7.29
N SER A 69 7.36 8.37 7.03
CA SER A 69 8.07 7.36 6.22
C SER A 69 8.50 6.13 7.02
N LEU A 70 8.65 6.25 8.34
CA LEU A 70 9.11 5.17 9.22
C LEU A 70 8.20 3.93 9.19
N PRO A 71 6.86 4.05 9.28
CA PRO A 71 5.96 2.89 9.19
C PRO A 71 6.06 2.17 7.84
N SER A 72 6.41 2.88 6.76
CA SER A 72 6.53 2.30 5.42
C SER A 72 7.64 1.26 5.33
N ILE A 73 8.66 1.35 6.19
CA ILE A 73 9.75 0.36 6.25
C ILE A 73 9.22 -1.01 6.67
N LEU A 74 8.19 -1.06 7.53
CA LEU A 74 7.56 -2.32 7.94
C LEU A 74 6.94 -3.05 6.75
N PHE A 75 6.45 -2.33 5.74
CA PHE A 75 5.91 -2.92 4.52
C PHE A 75 6.97 -3.60 3.65
N LEU A 76 8.27 -3.43 3.89
CA LEU A 76 9.30 -4.25 3.23
C LEU A 76 9.17 -5.73 3.59
N SER A 77 8.64 -6.05 4.78
CA SER A 77 8.37 -7.44 5.19
C SER A 77 7.32 -8.12 4.31
N TYR A 78 6.49 -7.35 3.59
CA TYR A 78 5.42 -7.89 2.75
C TYR A 78 5.96 -8.74 1.61
N TYR A 79 7.20 -8.51 1.17
CA TYR A 79 7.84 -9.33 0.15
C TYR A 79 7.88 -10.82 0.53
N TYR A 80 8.03 -11.14 1.82
CA TYR A 80 8.08 -12.52 2.29
C TYR A 80 6.71 -13.07 2.73
N LEU A 81 5.75 -12.19 3.02
CA LEU A 81 4.48 -12.55 3.65
C LEU A 81 3.34 -12.68 2.64
N LEU A 82 3.35 -11.90 1.55
CA LEU A 82 2.26 -11.92 0.59
C LEU A 82 2.42 -13.04 -0.44
N PRO A 83 1.35 -13.82 -0.70
CA PRO A 83 1.32 -14.74 -1.82
C PRO A 83 1.33 -13.98 -3.15
N GLU A 84 1.88 -14.61 -4.18
CA GLU A 84 1.79 -14.10 -5.55
C GLU A 84 0.34 -14.15 -6.06
N SER A 85 0.01 -13.30 -7.05
CA SER A 85 -1.33 -13.29 -7.64
C SER A 85 -1.64 -14.64 -8.30
N PRO A 86 -2.76 -15.30 -7.93
CA PRO A 86 -3.19 -16.54 -8.57
C PRO A 86 -3.36 -16.39 -10.09
N ARG A 87 -3.87 -15.23 -10.54
CA ARG A 87 -4.08 -14.96 -11.97
C ARG A 87 -2.78 -14.77 -12.71
N TRP A 88 -1.80 -14.12 -12.07
CA TRP A 88 -0.47 -14.00 -12.63
C TRP A 88 0.21 -15.37 -12.77
N LEU A 89 0.13 -16.20 -11.72
CA LEU A 89 0.67 -17.57 -11.74
C LEU A 89 0.04 -18.43 -12.84
N LEU A 90 -1.28 -18.34 -13.02
CA LEU A 90 -1.98 -19.01 -14.12
C LEU A 90 -1.50 -18.55 -15.50
N THR A 91 -1.28 -17.24 -15.71
CA THR A 91 -0.74 -16.73 -16.99
C THR A 91 0.73 -17.09 -17.22
N ALA A 92 1.50 -17.28 -16.15
CA ALA A 92 2.90 -17.70 -16.19
C ALA A 92 3.06 -19.23 -16.37
N GLY A 93 1.96 -19.99 -16.43
CA GLY A 93 1.97 -21.46 -16.57
C GLY A 93 2.33 -22.21 -15.29
N ARG A 94 2.38 -21.53 -14.13
CA ARG A 94 2.69 -22.12 -12.81
C ARG A 94 1.41 -22.54 -12.09
N ILE A 95 0.73 -23.55 -12.63
CA ILE A 95 -0.60 -23.97 -12.15
C ILE A 95 -0.53 -24.61 -10.75
N ASP A 96 0.59 -25.27 -10.41
CA ASP A 96 0.76 -25.93 -9.11
C ASP A 96 0.97 -24.94 -7.94
N ASP A 97 1.40 -23.71 -8.23
CA ASP A 97 1.65 -22.65 -7.23
C ASP A 97 0.45 -21.68 -7.08
N ALA A 98 -0.55 -21.80 -7.97
CA ALA A 98 -1.66 -20.85 -8.15
C ALA A 98 -2.82 -21.00 -7.15
#